data_AF-A0A0A9X4U3-F1
#
_entry.id   AF-A0A0A9X4U3-F1
#
_cell.length_a   1.000
_cell.length_b   1.000
_cell.length_c   1.000
_cell.angle_alpha   90.00
_cell.angle_beta   90.00
_cell.angle_gamma   90.00
#
_symmetry.space_group_name_H-M   'P 1'
#
loop_
_entity.id
_entity.type
_entity.pdbx_description
1 polymer ?
#
loop_
_entity_poly.entity_id
_entity_poly.type
_entity_poly.pdbx_seq_one_letter_code
_entity_poly.pdbx_strand_id
1 'polypeptide(L)'
;MCALLDAEADRMCITLTMNTFHMREITAGDRRRVFAQLGTLVDIHDEIAESENEEQLRDRLRRFPHFFDLLDDSRTLDTTSKKSLERRFVEDAVVHYNDALTRQFQYGVFYAYVKLKELEINNLQ
;
A
#
# COMPACT_ATOMS: atom_id res chain seq x y z
N MET A 1 12.41 -12.96 -4.27
CA MET A 1 11.02 -12.78 -4.74
C MET A 1 10.95 -11.40 -5.41
N CYS A 2 10.01 -11.15 -6.31
CA CYS A 2 9.94 -9.87 -7.01
C CYS A 2 9.50 -8.77 -6.05
N ALA A 3 10.41 -7.89 -5.65
CA ALA A 3 10.15 -6.78 -4.72
C ALA A 3 8.91 -5.93 -5.10
N LEU A 4 8.61 -5.86 -6.39
CA LEU A 4 7.44 -5.17 -6.91
C LEU A 4 6.11 -5.84 -6.56
N LEU A 5 6.06 -7.17 -6.58
CA LEU A 5 4.85 -7.92 -6.19
C LEU A 5 4.64 -7.84 -4.68
N ASP A 6 5.73 -7.91 -3.92
CA ASP A 6 5.69 -7.83 -2.46
C ASP A 6 5.11 -6.47 -2.01
N ALA A 7 5.58 -5.38 -2.61
CA ALA A 7 5.06 -4.02 -2.35
C ALA A 7 3.59 -3.87 -2.75
N GLU A 8 3.15 -4.45 -3.88
CA GLU A 8 1.76 -4.36 -4.33
C GLU A 8 0.81 -5.15 -3.42
N ALA A 9 1.23 -6.32 -2.94
CA ALA A 9 0.44 -7.10 -1.98
C ALA A 9 0.32 -6.41 -0.63
N ASP A 10 1.42 -5.86 -0.11
CA ASP A 10 1.42 -5.12 1.15
C ASP A 10 0.50 -3.88 1.06
N ARG A 11 0.59 -3.13 -0.05
CA ARG A 11 -0.29 -1.99 -0.35
C ARG A 11 -1.75 -2.40 -0.42
N MET A 12 -2.07 -3.52 -1.08
CA MET A 12 -3.45 -4.01 -1.20
C MET A 12 -4.02 -4.38 0.17
N CYS A 13 -3.24 -5.04 1.03
CA CYS A 13 -3.67 -5.41 2.38
C CYS A 13 -3.98 -4.17 3.23
N ILE A 14 -3.11 -3.16 3.19
CA ILE A 14 -3.31 -1.89 3.91
C ILE A 14 -4.54 -1.15 3.36
N THR A 15 -4.64 -1.00 2.04
CA THR A 15 -5.75 -0.29 1.38
C THR A 15 -7.10 -0.96 1.69
N LEU A 16 -7.16 -2.29 1.64
CA LEU A 16 -8.38 -3.04 1.97
C LEU A 16 -8.77 -2.85 3.43
N THR A 17 -7.79 -2.88 4.34
CA THR A 17 -8.04 -2.66 5.77
C THR A 17 -8.61 -1.26 6.02
N MET A 18 -8.05 -0.25 5.36
CA MET A 18 -8.52 1.13 5.49
C MET A 18 -9.93 1.35 4.93
N ASN A 19 -10.21 0.77 3.78
CA ASN A 19 -11.53 0.90 3.14
C ASN A 19 -12.64 0.15 3.89
N THR A 20 -12.26 -0.83 4.73
CA THR A 20 -13.21 -1.67 5.47
C THR A 20 -13.50 -1.19 6.90
N PHE A 21 -12.78 -0.20 7.43
CA PHE A 21 -12.98 0.30 8.80
C PHE A 21 -14.44 0.68 9.13
N HIS A 22 -15.16 1.23 8.16
CA HIS A 22 -16.53 1.73 8.36
C HIS A 22 -17.63 0.69 8.07
N MET A 23 -17.24 -0.53 7.64
CA MET A 23 -18.17 -1.57 7.21
C MET A 23 -18.41 -2.58 8.34
N ARG A 24 -19.51 -2.39 9.09
CA ARG A 24 -19.89 -3.27 10.22
C ARG A 24 -20.19 -4.72 9.84
N GLU A 25 -20.42 -4.99 8.55
CA GLU A 25 -20.72 -6.33 8.04
C GLU A 25 -19.46 -7.19 7.83
N ILE A 26 -18.28 -6.58 7.80
CA ILE A 26 -17.02 -7.27 7.52
C ILE A 26 -16.33 -7.60 8.84
N THR A 27 -16.14 -8.89 9.10
CA THR A 27 -15.39 -9.34 10.28
C THR A 27 -13.88 -9.42 10.01
N ALA A 28 -13.08 -9.46 11.07
CA ALA A 28 -11.63 -9.69 10.96
C ALA A 28 -11.29 -10.97 10.17
N GLY A 29 -12.08 -12.04 10.37
CA GLY A 29 -11.92 -13.29 9.64
C GLY A 29 -12.17 -13.16 8.14
N ASP A 30 -13.11 -12.30 7.74
CA ASP A 30 -13.38 -12.02 6.32
C ASP A 30 -12.26 -11.21 5.69
N ARG A 31 -11.72 -10.21 6.41
CA ARG A 31 -10.54 -9.44 5.95
C ARG A 31 -9.35 -10.37 5.71
N ARG A 32 -9.10 -11.29 6.66
CA ARG A 32 -7.98 -12.23 6.59
C ARG A 32 -8.03 -13.14 5.37
N ARG A 33 -9.22 -13.51 4.90
CA ARG A 33 -9.42 -14.34 3.70
C ARG A 33 -9.04 -13.64 2.40
N VAL A 34 -9.13 -12.31 2.35
CA VAL A 34 -8.83 -11.52 1.15
C VAL A 34 -7.36 -11.11 1.08
N PHE A 35 -6.63 -11.18 2.20
CA PHE A 35 -5.20 -10.87 2.21
C PHE A 35 -4.38 -11.87 1.40
N ALA A 36 -3.55 -11.34 0.50
CA ALA A 36 -2.61 -12.13 -0.28
C ALA A 36 -1.57 -12.78 0.65
N GLN A 37 -1.22 -14.06 0.47
CA GLN A 37 -0.20 -14.74 1.28
C GLN A 37 1.23 -14.46 0.79
N LEU A 38 1.50 -13.20 0.40
CA LEU A 38 2.79 -12.75 -0.10
C LEU A 38 3.08 -11.33 0.41
N GLY A 39 4.35 -10.92 0.35
CA GLY A 39 4.79 -9.63 0.87
C GLY A 39 5.45 -9.70 2.23
N THR A 40 5.74 -8.52 2.78
CA THR A 40 6.44 -8.37 4.07
C THR A 40 5.50 -8.39 5.27
N LEU A 41 4.20 -8.16 5.04
CA LEU A 41 3.20 -8.04 6.11
C LEU A 41 2.56 -9.38 6.51
N VAL A 42 2.96 -10.49 5.88
CA VAL A 42 2.32 -11.81 6.04
C VAL A 42 2.24 -12.25 7.50
N ASP A 43 3.31 -12.01 8.28
CA ASP A 43 3.39 -12.39 9.69
C ASP A 43 2.44 -11.60 10.59
N ILE A 44 2.03 -10.40 10.17
CA ILE A 44 1.19 -9.48 10.94
C ILE A 44 -0.22 -9.34 10.37
N HIS A 45 -0.60 -10.16 9.39
CA HIS A 45 -1.91 -10.13 8.77
C HIS A 45 -3.06 -10.33 9.75
N ASP A 46 -2.88 -11.14 10.79
CA ASP A 46 -3.90 -11.33 11.81
C ASP A 46 -4.08 -10.05 12.63
N GLU A 47 -2.98 -9.37 12.99
CA GLU A 47 -3.01 -8.09 13.71
C GLU A 47 -3.60 -6.95 12.88
N ILE A 48 -3.29 -6.91 11.57
CA ILE A 48 -3.86 -5.95 10.63
C ILE A 48 -5.37 -6.20 10.47
N ALA A 49 -5.78 -7.46 10.35
CA ALA A 49 -7.19 -7.84 10.21
C ALA A 49 -8.04 -7.51 11.43
N GLU A 50 -7.44 -7.31 12.60
CA GLU A 50 -8.13 -6.89 13.83
C GLU A 50 -8.26 -5.36 13.97
N SER A 51 -7.51 -4.58 13.19
CA SER A 51 -7.50 -3.11 13.33
C SER A 51 -8.84 -2.48 12.95
N GLU A 52 -9.34 -1.56 13.78
CA GLU A 52 -10.60 -0.84 13.55
C GLU A 52 -10.39 0.64 13.18
N ASN A 53 -9.23 1.20 13.56
CA ASN A 53 -8.88 2.59 13.34
C ASN A 53 -7.49 2.71 12.70
N GLU A 54 -7.26 3.84 12.02
CA GLU A 54 -5.98 4.17 11.40
C GLU A 54 -4.83 4.22 12.41
N GLU A 55 -5.07 4.76 13.62
CA GLU A 55 -4.07 4.79 14.70
C GLU A 55 -3.64 3.38 15.13
N GLN A 56 -4.59 2.45 15.25
CA GLN A 56 -4.29 1.06 15.60
C GLN A 56 -3.49 0.38 14.49
N LEU A 57 -3.88 0.59 13.23
CA LEU A 57 -3.17 0.05 12.08
C LEU A 57 -1.73 0.56 12.03
N ARG A 58 -1.53 1.87 12.29
CA ARG A 58 -0.21 2.50 12.37
C ARG A 58 0.65 1.88 13.47
N ASP A 59 0.09 1.65 14.66
CA ASP A 59 0.81 1.03 15.77
C ASP A 59 1.26 -0.40 15.45
N ARG A 60 0.42 -1.19 14.76
CA ARG A 60 0.80 -2.53 14.28
C ARG A 60 1.92 -2.48 13.23
N LEU A 61 1.93 -1.45 12.40
CA LEU A 61 2.93 -1.22 11.36
C LEU A 61 4.24 -0.57 11.87
N ARG A 62 4.36 -0.28 13.17
CA ARG A 62 5.55 0.37 13.76
C ARG A 62 6.87 -0.38 13.50
N ARG A 63 6.81 -1.70 13.29
CA ARG A 63 7.97 -2.54 12.93
C ARG A 63 8.49 -2.29 11.51
N PHE A 64 7.67 -1.65 10.66
CA PHE A 64 7.96 -1.36 9.26
C PHE A 64 8.06 0.15 9.07
N PRO A 65 9.28 0.74 9.13
CA PRO A 65 9.46 2.19 9.05
C PRO A 65 8.86 2.82 7.79
N HIS A 66 8.93 2.09 6.66
CA HIS A 66 8.37 2.53 5.38
C HIS A 66 6.87 2.81 5.47
N PHE A 67 6.08 1.83 5.92
CA PHE A 67 4.63 1.98 6.04
C PHE A 67 4.25 2.91 7.18
N PHE A 68 4.99 2.90 8.29
CA PHE A 68 4.74 3.80 9.40
C PHE A 68 4.88 5.27 8.99
N ASP A 69 5.93 5.62 8.24
CA ASP A 69 6.16 6.97 7.74
C ASP A 69 5.12 7.36 6.67
N LEU A 70 4.66 6.40 5.85
CA LEU A 70 3.65 6.63 4.82
C LEU A 70 2.28 6.99 5.41
N LEU A 71 1.91 6.35 6.52
CA LEU A 71 0.70 6.62 7.30
C LEU A 71 0.84 7.85 8.22
N ASP A 72 2.04 8.42 8.39
CA ASP A 72 2.23 9.59 9.25
C ASP A 72 1.91 10.90 8.51
N ASP A 73 0.69 11.39 8.73
CA ASP A 73 0.21 12.68 8.22
C ASP A 73 0.96 13.90 8.75
N SER A 74 1.71 13.76 9.85
CA SER A 74 2.34 14.89 10.55
C SER A 74 3.53 15.51 9.81
N ARG A 75 4.11 14.82 8.82
CA ARG A 75 5.28 15.30 8.06
C ARG A 75 4.96 16.16 6.85
N THR A 76 3.70 16.24 6.41
CA THR A 76 3.33 17.15 5.32
C THR A 76 3.07 18.55 5.89
N LEU A 77 4.13 19.39 5.88
CA LEU A 77 4.14 20.81 6.28
C LEU A 77 3.16 21.72 5.50
N ASP A 78 2.44 21.20 4.50
CA ASP A 78 1.47 21.93 3.69
C ASP A 78 0.03 21.72 4.18
N THR A 79 -0.33 22.43 5.25
CA THR A 79 -1.67 22.45 5.86
C THR A 79 -2.79 22.90 4.90
N THR A 80 -2.46 23.41 3.71
CA THR A 80 -3.42 23.88 2.69
C THR A 80 -3.81 22.78 1.68
N SER A 81 -3.08 21.67 1.61
CA SER A 81 -3.36 20.58 0.68
C SER A 81 -2.92 19.26 1.29
N LYS A 82 -3.74 18.75 2.23
CA LYS A 82 -3.65 17.35 2.66
C LYS A 82 -3.70 16.47 1.42
N LYS A 83 -2.56 16.00 0.92
CA LYS A 83 -2.54 14.98 -0.13
C LYS A 83 -3.29 13.77 0.43
N SER A 84 -4.33 13.32 -0.26
CA SER A 84 -5.03 12.08 0.11
C SER A 84 -4.01 10.98 0.32
N LEU A 85 -4.18 10.16 1.37
CA LEU A 85 -3.30 9.02 1.63
C LEU A 85 -3.19 8.09 0.41
N GLU A 86 -4.26 7.96 -0.36
CA GLU A 86 -4.29 7.27 -1.65
C GLU A 86 -3.24 7.81 -2.62
N ARG A 87 -3.07 9.14 -2.68
CA ARG A 87 -2.06 9.79 -3.53
C ARG A 87 -0.64 9.45 -3.05
N ARG A 88 -0.41 9.34 -1.74
CA ARG A 88 0.90 8.92 -1.21
C ARG A 88 1.22 7.48 -1.59
N PHE A 89 0.25 6.58 -1.51
CA PHE A 89 0.41 5.20 -1.98
C PHE A 89 0.70 5.12 -3.48
N VAL A 90 0.09 5.99 -4.29
CA VAL A 90 0.39 6.07 -5.72
C VAL A 90 1.81 6.61 -5.96
N GLU A 91 2.22 7.66 -5.25
CA GLU A 91 3.57 8.22 -5.33
C GLU A 91 4.63 7.16 -4.95
N ASP A 92 4.40 6.39 -3.88
CA ASP A 92 5.26 5.29 -3.46
C ASP A 92 5.34 4.16 -4.50
N ALA A 93 4.19 3.75 -5.06
CA ALA A 93 4.14 2.75 -6.12
C ALA A 93 4.93 3.19 -7.38
N VAL A 94 4.87 4.48 -7.75
CA VAL A 94 5.64 5.02 -8.87
C VAL A 94 7.15 4.90 -8.65
N VAL A 95 7.63 5.11 -7.42
CA VAL A 95 9.05 4.92 -7.07
C VAL A 95 9.46 3.47 -7.29
N HIS A 96 8.64 2.51 -6.85
CA HIS A 96 8.89 1.08 -7.08
C HIS A 96 8.84 0.68 -8.56
N TYR A 97 7.90 1.23 -9.33
CA TYR A 97 7.84 1.01 -10.78
C TYR A 97 9.07 1.56 -11.49
N ASN A 98 9.57 2.74 -11.08
CA ASN A 98 10.78 3.32 -11.64
C ASN A 98 12.01 2.47 -11.32
N ASP A 99 12.16 2.02 -10.07
CA ASP A 99 13.25 1.10 -9.69
C ASP A 99 13.23 -0.19 -10.52
N ALA A 100 12.04 -0.73 -10.80
CA ALA A 100 11.89 -1.90 -11.67
C ALA A 100 12.36 -1.65 -13.12
N LEU A 101 12.33 -0.42 -13.62
CA LEU A 101 12.86 -0.08 -14.96
C LEU A 101 14.39 0.03 -14.99
N THR A 102 15.05 0.27 -13.85
CA THR A 102 16.51 0.39 -13.80
C THR A 102 17.24 -0.94 -13.95
N ARG A 103 16.59 -2.07 -13.62
CA ARG A 103 17.21 -3.39 -13.68
C ARG A 103 17.05 -4.01 -15.07
N GLN A 104 18.13 -4.56 -15.61
CA GLN A 104 18.15 -5.23 -16.92
C GLN A 104 17.84 -6.73 -16.80
N PHE A 105 17.37 -7.34 -17.90
CA PHE A 105 17.08 -8.77 -18.03
C PHE A 105 16.05 -9.33 -17.02
N GLN A 106 15.02 -8.56 -16.68
CA GLN A 106 13.89 -9.02 -15.86
C GLN A 106 12.53 -8.75 -16.53
N TYR A 107 11.55 -9.63 -16.29
CA TYR A 107 10.19 -9.47 -16.82
C TYR A 107 9.34 -8.42 -16.07
N GLY A 108 9.79 -7.97 -14.89
CA GLY A 108 9.09 -6.93 -14.10
C GLY A 108 8.95 -5.59 -14.82
N VAL A 109 9.82 -5.32 -15.80
CA VAL A 109 9.79 -4.12 -16.65
C VAL A 109 8.46 -3.99 -17.41
N PHE A 110 7.91 -5.10 -17.91
CA PHE A 110 6.63 -5.07 -18.64
C PHE A 110 5.46 -4.69 -17.74
N TYR A 111 5.43 -5.23 -16.52
CA TYR A 111 4.40 -4.89 -15.53
C TYR A 111 4.48 -3.42 -15.12
N ALA A 112 5.68 -2.94 -14.78
CA ALA A 112 5.92 -1.55 -14.42
C ALA A 112 5.54 -0.58 -15.55
N TYR A 113 5.86 -0.92 -16.81
CA TYR A 113 5.48 -0.11 -17.97
C TYR A 113 3.96 0.04 -18.11
N VAL A 114 3.21 -1.07 -18.04
CA VAL A 114 1.74 -1.03 -18.16
C VAL A 114 1.14 -0.19 -17.02
N LYS A 115 1.59 -0.39 -15.78
CA LYS A 115 1.09 0.37 -14.62
C LYS A 115 1.40 1.86 -14.68
N LEU A 116 2.60 2.23 -15.13
CA LEU A 116 2.94 3.64 -15.34
C LEU A 116 2.08 4.29 -16.43
N LYS A 117 1.76 3.56 -17.51
CA LYS A 117 0.87 4.06 -18.56
C LYS A 117 -0.58 4.22 -18.09
N GLU A 118 -1.09 3.32 -17.26
CA GLU A 118 -2.41 3.48 -16.62
C GLU A 118 -2.44 4.76 -15.77
N LEU A 119 -1.39 5.02 -14.98
CA LEU A 119 -1.28 6.23 -14.16
C LEU A 119 -1.18 7.50 -15.00
N GLU A 120 -0.44 7.47 -16.11
CA GLU A 120 -0.35 8.59 -17.05
C GLU A 120 -1.73 8.96 -17.62
N ILE A 121 -2.50 7.96 -18.05
CA ILE A 121 -3.85 8.17 -18.58
C ILE A 121 -4.78 8.76 -17.50
N ASN A 122 -4.76 8.20 -16.29
CA ASN A 122 -5.59 8.69 -15.18
C ASN A 122 -5.25 10.13 -14.75
N ASN A 123 -3.99 10.56 -14.92
CA ASN A 123 -3.57 11.91 -14.56
C ASN A 123 -3.89 12.96 -15.64
N LEU A 124 -4.16 12.52 -16.88
CA LEU A 124 -4.55 13.40 -18.00
C LEU A 124 -6.07 13.63 -18.08
N GLN A 125 -6.86 12.76 -17.45
CA GLN A 125 -8.32 12.90 -17.32
C GLN A 125 -8.67 13.93 -16.24
#